data_AF-A0A8D8MA91-F1
#
_entry.id   AF-A0A8D8MA91-F1
#
_cell.length_a   1.000
_cell.length_b   1.000
_cell.length_c   1.000
_cell.angle_alpha   90.00
_cell.angle_beta   90.00
_cell.angle_gamma   90.00
#
_symmetry.space_group_name_H-M   'P 1'
#
loop_
_entity.id
_entity.type
_entity.pdbx_description
1 polymer ?
#
loop_
_entity_poly.entity_id
_entity_poly.type
_entity_poly.pdbx_seq_one_letter_code
_entity_poly.pdbx_strand_id
1 'polypeptide(L)'
;MDSSESELSSESLDLIYNHVSQSDFKKVRRKHAMAGLYLSGFLDAKVPSKNRPFGPWKTWKTQWCMIRRSGTHLEIQIGSTRGQITHQIQIPQDTVICRTESRSKPHAFGIFQYLDSKKSSRRASVYLAGHSETETQKWIGIMRDILRPPIHQVAEDGFSVSLIDNEFSRTNGFSGLYGNLSTKNHHLVIRDPHTNQIKVSWHWNHLQKIQIFQSECTEDFQRSVLIKTNW
;
A
#
# COMPACT_ATOMS: atom_id res chain seq x y z
N MET A 1 -25.75 42.29 11.16
CA MET A 1 -26.63 41.56 10.23
C MET A 1 -25.81 41.24 8.99
N ASP A 2 -24.88 40.27 8.99
CA ASP A 2 -24.64 39.12 9.89
C ASP A 2 -25.72 38.03 9.86
N SER A 3 -25.29 36.76 9.74
CA SER A 3 -26.04 35.50 9.49
C SER A 3 -26.98 35.48 8.26
N SER A 4 -27.19 34.40 7.50
CA SER A 4 -26.54 33.08 7.27
C SER A 4 -27.14 32.51 5.94
N GLU A 5 -26.90 31.33 5.33
CA GLU A 5 -26.25 30.02 5.60
C GLU A 5 -25.63 29.52 4.25
N SER A 6 -24.69 28.57 4.05
CA SER A 6 -23.73 27.77 4.86
C SER A 6 -23.74 26.22 4.71
N GLU A 7 -24.56 25.61 3.85
CA GLU A 7 -24.53 24.17 3.49
C GLU A 7 -24.68 23.97 1.96
N LEU A 8 -24.08 22.98 1.27
CA LEU A 8 -23.66 21.63 1.66
C LEU A 8 -22.19 21.32 1.34
N SER A 9 -21.36 21.12 2.38
CA SER A 9 -20.08 20.40 2.24
C SER A 9 -20.33 18.90 2.47
N SER A 10 -20.93 18.19 1.51
CA SER A 10 -21.09 16.73 1.63
C SER A 10 -19.72 16.07 1.48
N GLU A 11 -19.14 15.59 2.58
CA GLU A 11 -17.85 14.89 2.56
C GLU A 11 -17.92 13.68 1.63
N SER A 12 -17.16 13.69 0.53
CA SER A 12 -17.20 12.60 -0.43
C SER A 12 -16.36 11.43 0.07
N LEU A 13 -17.05 10.44 0.65
CA LEU A 13 -16.43 9.24 1.23
C LEU A 13 -15.92 8.31 0.13
N ASP A 14 -14.72 8.66 -0.33
CA ASP A 14 -14.01 8.12 -1.48
C ASP A 14 -12.97 7.08 -1.07
N LEU A 15 -12.99 5.92 -1.72
CA LEU A 15 -11.95 4.89 -1.62
C LEU A 15 -11.26 4.74 -2.98
N ILE A 16 -9.95 4.97 -3.01
CA ILE A 16 -9.15 4.86 -4.24
C ILE A 16 -8.35 3.56 -4.21
N TYR A 17 -8.44 2.75 -5.26
CA TYR A 17 -7.68 1.50 -5.42
C TYR A 17 -6.77 1.59 -6.62
N ASN A 18 -5.54 1.07 -6.53
CA ASN A 18 -4.72 0.79 -7.71
C ASN A 18 -4.88 -0.69 -8.11
N HIS A 19 -5.24 -0.95 -9.36
CA HIS A 19 -5.15 -2.27 -9.97
C HIS A 19 -3.69 -2.58 -10.31
N VAL A 20 -3.19 -3.70 -9.79
CA VAL A 20 -1.80 -4.13 -9.99
C VAL A 20 -1.78 -5.36 -10.88
N SER A 21 -1.33 -5.18 -12.13
CA SER A 21 -1.42 -6.17 -13.19
C SER A 21 -0.76 -7.51 -12.85
N GLN A 22 -1.49 -8.62 -13.06
CA GLN A 22 -0.93 -9.96 -12.99
C GLN A 22 0.25 -10.18 -13.93
N SER A 23 0.30 -9.53 -15.10
CA SER A 23 1.38 -9.76 -16.08
C SER A 23 2.70 -9.14 -15.62
N ASP A 24 2.64 -8.01 -14.92
CA ASP A 24 3.81 -7.35 -14.33
C ASP A 24 4.36 -8.19 -13.15
N PHE A 25 3.49 -8.74 -12.29
CA PHE A 25 3.91 -9.71 -11.26
C PHE A 25 4.43 -11.03 -11.85
N LYS A 26 3.80 -11.59 -12.90
CA LYS A 26 4.22 -12.85 -13.53
C LYS A 26 5.59 -12.72 -14.22
N LYS A 27 5.92 -11.55 -14.80
CA LYS A 27 7.26 -11.23 -15.33
C LYS A 27 8.33 -11.22 -14.22
N VAL A 28 8.02 -10.63 -13.05
CA VAL A 28 8.90 -10.65 -11.88
C VAL A 28 9.07 -12.08 -11.35
N ARG A 29 7.97 -12.75 -10.99
CA ARG A 29 8.00 -14.11 -10.41
C ARG A 29 8.76 -15.12 -11.26
N ARG A 30 8.63 -15.09 -12.60
CA ARG A 30 9.37 -16.02 -13.49
C ARG A 30 10.89 -15.82 -13.47
N LYS A 31 11.41 -14.61 -13.23
CA LYS A 31 12.86 -14.37 -13.09
C LYS A 31 13.39 -14.67 -11.68
N HIS A 32 12.54 -14.58 -10.64
CA HIS A 32 12.92 -14.72 -9.23
C HIS A 32 12.46 -16.04 -8.59
N ALA A 33 12.08 -17.04 -9.38
CA ALA A 33 11.71 -18.37 -8.88
C ALA A 33 12.93 -19.20 -8.41
N MET A 34 14.12 -18.98 -9.00
CA MET A 34 15.38 -19.67 -8.63
C MET A 34 16.20 -18.92 -7.57
N ALA A 35 15.97 -17.62 -7.41
CA ALA A 35 16.65 -16.77 -6.44
C ALA A 35 15.57 -15.94 -5.71
N GLY A 36 15.23 -16.38 -4.49
CA GLY A 36 13.97 -16.06 -3.83
C GLY A 36 13.64 -14.57 -3.73
N LEU A 37 12.33 -14.27 -3.81
CA LEU A 37 11.72 -12.94 -3.91
C LEU A 37 12.57 -11.80 -3.31
N TYR A 38 13.15 -11.01 -4.21
CA TYR A 38 13.88 -9.80 -3.91
C TYR A 38 13.52 -8.69 -4.90
N LEU A 39 13.70 -7.44 -4.49
CA LEU A 39 13.58 -6.26 -5.34
C LEU A 39 14.59 -5.21 -4.86
N SER A 40 15.20 -4.46 -5.78
CA SER A 40 16.17 -3.42 -5.45
C SER A 40 16.11 -2.26 -6.45
N GLY A 41 16.29 -1.03 -5.96
CA GLY A 41 16.27 0.19 -6.75
C GLY A 41 16.44 1.42 -5.86
N PHE A 42 16.42 2.61 -6.45
CA PHE A 42 16.41 3.86 -5.68
C PHE A 42 14.98 4.23 -5.29
N LEU A 43 14.79 4.56 -4.02
CA LEU A 43 13.56 5.15 -3.47
C LEU A 43 13.93 6.35 -2.60
N ASP A 44 13.01 7.28 -2.42
CA ASP A 44 13.16 8.26 -1.34
C ASP A 44 12.83 7.60 -0.01
N ALA A 45 13.77 7.59 0.92
CA ALA A 45 13.62 6.99 2.23
C ALA A 45 13.60 8.04 3.35
N LYS A 46 12.83 7.76 4.40
CA LYS A 46 13.01 8.28 5.75
C LYS A 46 13.18 7.09 6.69
N VAL A 47 14.36 6.98 7.28
CA VAL A 47 14.74 5.90 8.19
C VAL A 47 14.71 6.32 9.66
N PRO A 48 14.39 5.40 10.59
CA PRO A 48 14.60 5.63 12.01
C PRO A 48 16.10 5.73 12.26
N SER A 49 16.47 6.50 13.28
CA SER A 49 17.84 6.62 13.75
C SER A 49 17.96 5.74 14.98
N LYS A 50 19.10 5.08 15.21
CA LYS A 50 19.27 4.13 16.33
C LYS A 50 18.67 4.69 17.63
N ASN A 51 17.74 3.93 18.20
CA ASN A 51 17.01 4.21 19.44
C ASN A 51 16.20 5.52 19.50
N ARG A 52 15.86 6.17 18.37
CA ARG A 52 14.96 7.34 18.33
C ARG A 52 13.86 7.21 17.27
N PRO A 53 12.63 7.69 17.54
CA PRO A 53 11.52 7.65 16.59
C PRO A 53 11.72 8.58 15.38
N PHE A 54 10.68 8.78 14.59
CA PHE A 54 10.65 9.81 13.56
C PHE A 54 10.48 11.19 14.21
N GLY A 55 11.55 11.99 14.19
CA GLY A 55 11.52 13.40 14.57
C GLY A 55 11.41 14.31 13.34
N PRO A 56 10.97 15.58 13.51
CA PRO A 56 10.69 16.49 12.40
C PRO A 56 11.90 16.82 11.51
N TRP A 57 13.12 16.67 12.04
CA TRP A 57 14.38 16.90 11.31
C TRP A 57 14.69 15.85 10.21
N LYS A 58 13.84 14.84 10.02
CA LYS A 58 14.08 13.77 9.03
C LYS A 58 13.54 14.15 7.66
N THR A 59 14.43 14.68 6.83
CA THR A 59 14.22 14.88 5.39
C THR A 59 14.14 13.55 4.65
N TRP A 60 13.43 13.54 3.52
CA TRP A 60 13.51 12.46 2.53
C TRP A 60 14.90 12.47 1.90
N LYS A 61 15.48 11.30 1.64
CA LYS A 61 16.71 11.14 0.87
C LYS A 61 16.57 9.99 -0.12
N THR A 62 16.91 10.23 -1.38
CA THR A 62 16.98 9.18 -2.40
C THR A 62 18.12 8.22 -2.04
N GLN A 63 17.79 6.95 -1.84
CA GLN A 63 18.67 5.93 -1.28
C GLN A 63 18.47 4.60 -2.00
N TRP A 64 19.56 3.84 -2.15
CA TRP A 64 19.49 2.48 -2.69
C TRP A 64 18.79 1.58 -1.67
N CYS A 65 17.59 1.13 -2.01
CA CYS A 65 16.80 0.20 -1.22
C CYS A 65 16.89 -1.19 -1.84
N MET A 66 16.91 -2.22 -0.98
CA MET A 66 16.77 -3.61 -1.36
C MET A 66 15.88 -4.32 -0.34
N ILE A 67 14.88 -5.06 -0.84
CA ILE A 67 14.09 -5.99 -0.05
C ILE A 67 14.40 -7.43 -0.44
N ARG A 68 14.40 -8.31 0.56
CA ARG A 68 14.54 -9.76 0.40
C ARG A 68 13.78 -10.50 1.49
N ARG A 69 13.43 -11.76 1.24
CA ARG A 69 12.97 -12.66 2.30
C ARG A 69 14.14 -13.08 3.22
N SER A 70 13.90 -13.11 4.53
CA SER A 70 14.84 -13.56 5.55
C SER A 70 14.11 -14.51 6.51
N GLY A 71 14.09 -15.81 6.16
CA GLY A 71 13.29 -16.82 6.85
C GLY A 71 11.78 -16.55 6.71
N THR A 72 11.12 -16.26 7.84
CA THR A 72 9.72 -15.81 7.91
C THR A 72 9.54 -14.29 7.75
N HIS A 73 10.62 -13.51 7.86
CA HIS A 73 10.60 -12.05 7.88
C HIS A 73 10.88 -11.45 6.50
N LEU A 74 10.46 -10.20 6.31
CA LEU A 74 10.98 -9.32 5.28
C LEU A 74 12.20 -8.57 5.85
N GLU A 75 13.30 -8.54 5.10
CA GLU A 75 14.43 -7.67 5.42
C GLU A 75 14.52 -6.53 4.40
N ILE A 76 14.70 -5.31 4.89
CA ILE A 76 14.91 -4.10 4.10
C ILE A 76 16.31 -3.57 4.39
N GLN A 77 17.16 -3.50 3.38
CA GLN A 77 18.49 -2.89 3.42
C GLN A 77 18.45 -1.56 2.68
N ILE A 78 19.02 -0.50 3.27
CA ILE A 78 18.97 0.87 2.76
C ILE A 78 20.37 1.49 2.82
N GLY A 79 20.84 2.06 1.72
CA GLY A 79 22.19 2.58 1.54
C GLY A 79 22.27 3.87 0.72
N SER A 80 23.44 4.51 0.76
CA SER A 80 23.80 5.57 -0.20
C SER A 80 23.79 5.03 -1.63
N THR A 81 24.44 3.88 -1.83
CA THR A 81 24.62 3.20 -3.12
C THR A 81 24.49 1.69 -2.95
N ARG A 82 24.44 0.96 -4.07
CA ARG A 82 24.41 -0.51 -4.07
C ARG A 82 25.64 -1.09 -3.36
N GLY A 83 25.42 -1.80 -2.26
CA GLY A 83 26.47 -2.40 -1.41
C GLY A 83 26.85 -1.59 -0.18
N GLN A 84 26.62 -0.27 -0.15
CA GLN A 84 26.87 0.58 1.02
C GLN A 84 25.67 0.60 1.96
N ILE A 85 25.40 -0.53 2.62
CA ILE A 85 24.26 -0.70 3.54
C ILE A 85 24.49 0.18 4.78
N THR A 86 23.59 1.15 5.02
CA THR A 86 23.62 2.06 6.19
C THR A 86 22.60 1.66 7.25
N HIS A 87 21.48 1.08 6.83
CA HIS A 87 20.40 0.61 7.68
C HIS A 87 19.94 -0.78 7.20
N GLN A 88 19.70 -1.69 8.13
CA GLN A 88 19.12 -3.01 7.91
C GLN A 88 17.96 -3.15 8.88
N ILE A 89 16.76 -3.40 8.36
CA ILE A 89 15.51 -3.36 9.11
C ILE A 89 14.79 -4.69 8.88
N GLN A 90 14.53 -5.42 9.97
CA GLN A 90 13.72 -6.64 9.95
C GLN A 90 12.26 -6.30 10.22
N ILE A 91 11.37 -6.87 9.41
CA ILE A 91 9.95 -6.58 9.38
C ILE A 91 9.16 -7.89 9.61
N PRO A 92 8.36 -8.00 10.69
CA PRO A 92 7.58 -9.20 11.01
C PRO A 92 6.28 -9.29 10.21
N GLN A 93 5.67 -10.48 10.20
CA GLN A 93 4.53 -10.85 9.34
C GLN A 93 3.22 -10.11 9.65
N ASP A 94 3.08 -9.56 10.85
CA ASP A 94 1.91 -8.78 11.32
C ASP A 94 1.99 -7.29 10.96
N THR A 95 3.07 -6.86 10.30
CA THR A 95 3.30 -5.47 9.89
C THR A 95 2.24 -4.99 8.89
N VAL A 96 1.68 -3.80 9.14
CA VAL A 96 0.83 -3.09 8.17
C VAL A 96 1.72 -2.28 7.22
N ILE A 97 1.57 -2.51 5.91
CA ILE A 97 2.17 -1.69 4.86
C ILE A 97 1.03 -0.93 4.16
N CYS A 98 1.06 0.40 4.21
CA CYS A 98 0.01 1.27 3.70
C CYS A 98 0.59 2.57 3.12
N ARG A 99 -0.17 3.25 2.26
CA ARG A 99 0.15 4.59 1.79
C ARG A 99 0.06 5.60 2.94
N THR A 100 0.75 6.72 2.79
CA THR A 100 0.89 7.76 3.82
C THR A 100 0.97 9.13 3.18
N GLU A 101 0.27 10.11 3.72
CA GLU A 101 0.37 11.50 3.25
C GLU A 101 1.74 12.11 3.57
N SER A 102 2.31 12.80 2.58
CA SER A 102 3.57 13.53 2.70
C SER A 102 3.57 14.70 1.73
N ARG A 103 3.55 15.92 2.28
CA ARG A 103 3.50 17.19 1.53
C ARG A 103 4.56 17.35 0.43
N SER A 104 5.65 16.58 0.49
CA SER A 104 6.77 16.64 -0.46
C SER A 104 7.04 15.33 -1.21
N LYS A 105 6.20 14.29 -1.03
CA LYS A 105 6.30 12.99 -1.74
C LYS A 105 4.89 12.37 -1.82
N PRO A 106 4.14 12.56 -2.92
CA PRO A 106 2.75 12.08 -3.02
C PRO A 106 2.64 10.55 -2.96
N HIS A 107 3.63 9.83 -3.49
CA HIS A 107 3.68 8.36 -3.49
C HIS A 107 4.40 7.76 -2.26
N ALA A 108 4.34 8.45 -1.11
CA ALA A 108 4.90 7.95 0.14
C ALA A 108 4.07 6.80 0.74
N PHE A 109 4.76 5.81 1.29
CA PHE A 109 4.19 4.70 2.03
C PHE A 109 4.98 4.41 3.30
N GLY A 110 4.31 3.87 4.30
CA GLY A 110 4.87 3.55 5.60
C GLY A 110 4.74 2.06 5.92
N ILE A 111 5.70 1.59 6.71
CA ILE A 111 5.79 0.19 7.16
C ILE A 111 5.66 0.21 8.68
N PHE A 112 4.53 -0.28 9.19
CA PHE A 112 4.05 -0.04 10.55
C PHE A 112 3.96 -1.33 11.37
N GLN A 113 4.78 -1.43 12.41
CA GLN A 113 4.73 -2.50 13.40
C GLN A 113 3.76 -2.13 14.52
N TYR A 114 3.10 -3.12 15.13
CA TYR A 114 2.32 -2.90 16.35
C TYR A 114 3.25 -2.80 17.57
N LEU A 115 2.91 -1.92 18.52
CA LEU A 115 3.62 -1.80 19.81
C LEU A 115 2.87 -2.59 20.89
N ASP A 116 3.46 -3.71 21.31
CA ASP A 116 2.94 -4.64 22.33
C ASP A 116 1.53 -5.18 22.06
N SER A 117 0.95 -5.86 23.05
CA SER A 117 -0.38 -6.52 22.94
C SER A 117 -1.55 -5.55 22.69
N LYS A 118 -1.34 -4.24 22.90
CA LYS A 118 -2.33 -3.19 22.60
C LYS A 118 -2.24 -2.78 21.13
N LYS A 119 -2.95 -3.53 20.28
CA LYS A 119 -3.09 -3.34 18.81
C LYS A 119 -3.54 -1.93 18.33
N SER A 120 -3.76 -0.98 19.23
CA SER A 120 -4.13 0.41 18.91
C SER A 120 -2.94 1.29 18.52
N SER A 121 -1.73 1.06 19.06
CA SER A 121 -0.54 1.85 18.74
C SER A 121 0.33 1.19 17.67
N ARG A 122 0.51 1.91 16.54
CA ARG A 122 1.41 1.53 15.44
C ARG A 122 2.65 2.42 15.42
N ARG A 123 3.83 1.82 15.24
CA ARG A 123 5.12 2.52 15.06
C ARG A 123 5.62 2.35 13.64
N ALA A 124 5.89 3.47 12.96
CA ALA A 124 6.59 3.43 11.68
C ALA A 124 8.03 2.90 11.86
N SER A 125 8.36 1.88 11.09
CA SER A 125 9.67 1.22 11.01
C SER A 125 10.54 1.86 9.94
N VAL A 126 9.92 2.30 8.83
CA VAL A 126 10.50 3.10 7.75
C VAL A 126 9.36 3.76 6.97
N TYR A 127 9.62 4.92 6.37
CA TYR A 127 8.81 5.45 5.27
C TYR A 127 9.65 5.44 3.99
N LEU A 128 9.01 5.11 2.87
CA LEU A 128 9.59 5.03 1.55
C LEU A 128 8.67 5.77 0.57
N ALA A 129 9.17 6.23 -0.58
CA ALA A 129 8.34 6.76 -1.66
C ALA A 129 8.94 6.39 -3.02
N GLY A 130 8.09 5.91 -3.94
CA GLY A 130 8.43 5.74 -5.34
C GLY A 130 8.21 7.03 -6.14
N HIS A 131 8.54 6.98 -7.42
CA HIS A 131 8.38 8.11 -8.35
C HIS A 131 6.98 8.16 -8.98
N SER A 132 6.27 7.02 -9.01
CA SER A 132 4.89 6.85 -9.48
C SER A 132 4.06 6.03 -8.47
N GLU A 133 2.74 5.98 -8.67
CA GLU A 133 1.87 5.08 -7.88
C GLU A 133 2.13 3.62 -8.25
N THR A 134 2.39 3.35 -9.53
CA THR A 134 2.79 2.04 -10.06
C THR A 134 4.05 1.53 -9.40
N GLU A 135 5.13 2.33 -9.32
CA GLU A 135 6.34 1.91 -8.62
C GLU A 135 6.01 1.62 -7.15
N THR A 136 5.31 2.52 -6.49
CA THR A 136 4.97 2.42 -5.07
C THR A 136 4.17 1.16 -4.76
N GLN A 137 3.11 0.89 -5.52
CA GLN A 137 2.24 -0.28 -5.33
C GLN A 137 2.93 -1.59 -5.76
N LYS A 138 3.89 -1.54 -6.70
CA LYS A 138 4.79 -2.66 -7.03
C LYS A 138 5.73 -3.01 -5.86
N TRP A 139 6.35 -2.02 -5.22
CA TRP A 139 7.18 -2.23 -4.02
C TRP A 139 6.34 -2.75 -2.85
N ILE A 140 5.21 -2.11 -2.54
CA ILE A 140 4.26 -2.54 -1.50
C ILE A 140 3.78 -3.98 -1.77
N GLY A 141 3.40 -4.27 -3.01
CA GLY A 141 2.93 -5.59 -3.44
C GLY A 141 3.99 -6.68 -3.23
N ILE A 142 5.24 -6.45 -3.65
CA ILE A 142 6.33 -7.42 -3.48
C ILE A 142 6.72 -7.59 -1.99
N MET A 143 6.65 -6.54 -1.17
CA MET A 143 6.82 -6.67 0.29
C MET A 143 5.73 -7.52 0.93
N ARG A 144 4.46 -7.33 0.56
CA ARG A 144 3.33 -8.15 1.03
C ARG A 144 3.46 -9.59 0.54
N ASP A 145 3.88 -9.83 -0.70
CA ASP A 145 4.18 -11.16 -1.27
C ASP A 145 5.29 -11.89 -0.50
N ILE A 146 6.30 -11.17 0.00
CA ILE A 146 7.38 -11.74 0.83
C ILE A 146 6.86 -12.12 2.24
N LEU A 147 6.14 -11.20 2.89
CA LEU A 147 5.62 -11.36 4.25
C LEU A 147 4.53 -12.42 4.35
N ARG A 148 3.55 -12.39 3.42
CA ARG A 148 2.36 -13.22 3.41
C ARG A 148 2.00 -13.64 1.97
N PRO A 149 2.72 -14.63 1.40
CA PRO A 149 2.56 -15.03 0.00
C PRO A 149 1.10 -15.40 -0.33
N PRO A 150 0.55 -14.94 -1.48
CA PRO A 150 -0.79 -15.31 -1.90
C PRO A 150 -0.83 -16.79 -2.29
N ILE A 151 -1.77 -17.51 -1.68
CA ILE A 151 -2.07 -18.93 -1.96
C ILE A 151 -3.26 -19.01 -2.93
N HIS A 152 -4.22 -18.12 -2.75
CA HIS A 152 -5.43 -18.03 -3.57
C HIS A 152 -5.18 -17.10 -4.76
N GLN A 153 -5.29 -17.64 -5.96
CA GLN A 153 -5.20 -16.85 -7.19
C GLN A 153 -6.40 -15.88 -7.30
N VAL A 154 -6.22 -14.82 -8.07
CA VAL A 154 -7.35 -13.97 -8.49
C VAL A 154 -8.21 -14.79 -9.45
N ALA A 155 -9.54 -14.66 -9.35
CA ALA A 155 -10.46 -15.24 -10.32
C ALA A 155 -10.28 -14.60 -11.71
N GLU A 156 -10.81 -15.23 -12.76
CA GLU A 156 -10.66 -14.78 -14.15
C GLU A 156 -11.34 -13.43 -14.42
N ASP A 157 -12.42 -13.15 -13.70
CA ASP A 157 -13.20 -11.91 -13.65
C ASP A 157 -12.70 -10.91 -12.58
N GLY A 158 -11.67 -11.27 -11.82
CA GLY A 158 -11.20 -10.53 -10.66
C GLY A 158 -9.92 -9.72 -10.88
N PHE A 159 -9.68 -8.77 -9.99
CA PHE A 159 -8.53 -7.86 -10.03
C PHE A 159 -7.68 -7.95 -8.77
N SER A 160 -6.35 -7.94 -8.88
CA SER A 160 -5.47 -7.74 -7.73
C SER A 160 -5.43 -6.24 -7.41
N VAL A 161 -5.97 -5.85 -6.25
CA VAL A 161 -6.08 -4.44 -5.86
C VAL A 161 -5.38 -4.13 -4.53
N SER A 162 -4.91 -2.90 -4.44
CA SER A 162 -4.35 -2.29 -3.24
C SER A 162 -5.00 -0.92 -3.04
N LEU A 163 -5.39 -0.60 -1.81
CA LEU A 163 -5.92 0.71 -1.49
C LEU A 163 -4.82 1.78 -1.55
N ILE A 164 -5.20 2.99 -1.94
CA ILE A 164 -4.42 4.22 -1.77
C ILE A 164 -5.00 4.94 -0.55
N ASP A 165 -4.37 4.73 0.61
CA ASP A 165 -4.82 5.24 1.89
C ASP A 165 -4.96 6.77 1.94
N ASN A 166 -6.15 7.23 2.33
CA ASN A 166 -6.54 8.60 2.61
C ASN A 166 -7.09 8.71 4.05
N GLU A 167 -7.56 9.88 4.47
CA GLU A 167 -8.09 10.08 5.82
C GLU A 167 -9.30 9.17 6.14
N PHE A 168 -10.32 9.16 5.28
CA PHE A 168 -11.51 8.32 5.42
C PHE A 168 -11.18 6.84 5.68
N SER A 169 -10.31 6.25 4.85
CA SER A 169 -9.91 4.84 4.97
C SER A 169 -9.03 4.54 6.19
N ARG A 170 -8.26 5.51 6.69
CA ARG A 170 -7.53 5.35 7.96
C ARG A 170 -8.49 5.37 9.16
N THR A 171 -9.42 6.33 9.21
CA THR A 171 -10.42 6.45 10.28
C THR A 171 -11.33 5.23 10.34
N ASN A 172 -11.71 4.67 9.18
CA ASN A 172 -12.54 3.46 9.09
C ASN A 172 -11.75 2.14 9.17
N GLY A 173 -10.48 2.17 9.57
CA GLY A 173 -9.68 0.97 9.83
C GLY A 173 -9.22 0.19 8.59
N PHE A 174 -9.53 0.64 7.38
CA PHE A 174 -9.11 0.05 6.10
C PHE A 174 -7.61 0.28 5.77
N SER A 175 -6.79 0.67 6.74
CA SER A 175 -5.38 1.01 6.50
C SER A 175 -4.60 -0.15 5.88
N GLY A 176 -4.00 0.07 4.70
CA GLY A 176 -3.25 -0.94 3.97
C GLY A 176 -4.11 -2.09 3.42
N LEU A 177 -5.42 -1.88 3.24
CA LEU A 177 -6.33 -2.85 2.61
C LEU A 177 -5.81 -3.27 1.24
N TYR A 178 -5.77 -4.58 1.01
CA TYR A 178 -5.38 -5.18 -0.26
C TYR A 178 -5.99 -6.57 -0.41
N GLY A 179 -6.22 -6.97 -1.66
CA GLY A 179 -6.63 -8.33 -1.95
C GLY A 179 -7.13 -8.56 -3.37
N ASN A 180 -7.77 -9.71 -3.54
CA ASN A 180 -8.43 -10.09 -4.78
C ASN A 180 -9.83 -9.45 -4.77
N LEU A 181 -10.03 -8.43 -5.59
CA LEU A 181 -11.33 -7.84 -5.89
C LEU A 181 -12.12 -8.80 -6.80
N SER A 182 -13.37 -9.05 -6.46
CA SER A 182 -14.31 -9.85 -7.26
C SER A 182 -15.71 -9.27 -7.15
N THR A 183 -16.49 -9.37 -8.22
CA THR A 183 -17.94 -9.14 -8.17
C THR A 183 -18.64 -10.46 -7.85
N LYS A 184 -19.72 -10.42 -7.06
CA LYS A 184 -20.58 -11.59 -6.80
C LYS A 184 -22.02 -11.15 -6.60
N ASN A 185 -22.90 -11.52 -7.53
CA ASN A 185 -24.33 -11.18 -7.53
C ASN A 185 -24.52 -9.66 -7.30
N HIS A 186 -24.96 -9.28 -6.10
CA HIS A 186 -25.24 -7.88 -5.73
C HIS A 186 -24.11 -7.20 -4.95
N HIS A 187 -22.93 -7.82 -4.85
CA HIS A 187 -21.81 -7.36 -4.02
C HIS A 187 -20.52 -7.15 -4.82
N LEU A 188 -19.75 -6.13 -4.42
CA LEU A 188 -18.33 -5.98 -4.68
C LEU A 188 -17.55 -6.46 -3.44
N VAL A 189 -16.54 -7.33 -3.61
CA VAL A 189 -15.88 -8.03 -2.48
C VAL A 189 -14.36 -8.04 -2.65
N ILE A 190 -13.62 -7.62 -1.62
CA ILE A 190 -12.16 -7.81 -1.53
C ILE A 190 -11.84 -8.97 -0.59
N ARG A 191 -11.08 -9.94 -1.08
CA ARG A 191 -10.65 -11.14 -0.34
C ARG A 191 -9.15 -11.14 -0.07
N ASP A 192 -8.76 -11.59 1.11
CA ASP A 192 -7.36 -11.77 1.47
C ASP A 192 -6.69 -12.84 0.57
N PRO A 193 -5.60 -12.53 -0.17
CA PRO A 193 -5.00 -13.47 -1.12
C PRO A 193 -4.36 -14.71 -0.48
N HIS A 194 -4.10 -14.68 0.82
CA HIS A 194 -3.52 -15.80 1.56
C HIS A 194 -4.61 -16.72 2.12
N THR A 195 -5.65 -16.16 2.73
CA THR A 195 -6.69 -16.91 3.48
C THR A 195 -8.07 -16.99 2.80
N ASN A 196 -8.29 -16.29 1.68
CA ASN A 196 -9.57 -16.16 0.97
C ASN A 196 -10.73 -15.53 1.78
N GLN A 197 -10.46 -15.11 3.01
CA GLN A 197 -11.42 -14.42 3.89
C GLN A 197 -11.81 -13.06 3.29
N ILE A 198 -13.08 -12.69 3.46
CA ILE A 198 -13.57 -11.36 3.06
C ILE A 198 -12.93 -10.32 4.00
N LYS A 199 -12.23 -9.33 3.43
CA LYS A 199 -11.77 -8.15 4.18
C LYS A 199 -12.83 -7.05 4.20
N VAL A 200 -13.43 -6.78 3.04
CA VAL A 200 -14.53 -5.82 2.88
C VAL A 200 -15.51 -6.31 1.81
N SER A 201 -16.79 -6.00 1.98
CA SER A 201 -17.83 -6.19 0.99
C SER A 201 -18.78 -5.00 0.99
N TRP A 202 -19.11 -4.50 -0.20
CA TRP A 202 -20.15 -3.49 -0.42
C TRP A 202 -21.27 -4.12 -1.26
N HIS A 203 -22.52 -3.84 -0.93
CA HIS A 203 -23.66 -4.13 -1.81
C HIS A 203 -23.77 -3.00 -2.85
N TRP A 204 -24.28 -3.26 -4.07
CA TRP A 204 -24.25 -2.27 -5.16
C TRP A 204 -24.95 -0.94 -4.84
N ASN A 205 -26.05 -0.98 -4.09
CA ASN A 205 -26.75 0.24 -3.63
C ASN A 205 -25.92 1.10 -2.65
N HIS A 206 -24.84 0.58 -2.06
CA HIS A 206 -23.94 1.34 -1.20
C HIS A 206 -22.85 2.08 -2.02
N LEU A 207 -22.80 1.92 -3.34
CA LEU A 207 -21.85 2.60 -4.22
C LEU A 207 -22.57 3.74 -4.96
N GLN A 208 -22.11 4.98 -4.76
CA GLN A 208 -22.62 6.14 -5.51
C GLN A 208 -22.04 6.23 -6.91
N LYS A 209 -20.73 5.94 -7.03
CA LYS A 209 -19.96 6.19 -8.24
C LYS A 209 -18.73 5.29 -8.28
N ILE A 210 -18.44 4.73 -9.45
CA ILE A 210 -17.16 4.11 -9.76
C ILE A 210 -16.58 4.88 -10.95
N GLN A 211 -15.33 5.33 -10.84
CA GLN A 211 -14.64 6.07 -11.90
C GLN A 211 -13.19 5.63 -12.01
N ILE A 212 -12.72 5.36 -13.23
CA ILE A 212 -11.29 5.19 -13.50
C ILE A 212 -10.63 6.57 -13.42
N PHE A 213 -9.60 6.68 -12.58
CA PHE A 213 -8.82 7.91 -12.42
C PHE A 213 -7.81 8.04 -13.56
N GLN A 214 -7.72 9.22 -14.16
CA GLN A 214 -6.72 9.54 -15.17
C GLN A 214 -5.52 10.20 -14.50
N SER A 215 -4.37 9.53 -14.54
CA SER A 215 -3.10 10.11 -14.10
C SER A 215 -2.37 10.72 -15.30
N GLU A 216 -1.72 11.87 -15.09
CA GLU A 216 -0.76 12.45 -16.04
C GLU A 216 0.51 11.59 -16.16
N CYS A 217 0.81 10.76 -15.16
CA CYS A 217 1.88 9.77 -15.25
C CYS A 217 1.43 8.59 -16.12
N THR A 218 2.14 8.38 -17.24
CA THR A 218 1.85 7.32 -18.21
C THR A 218 1.95 5.90 -17.63
N GLU A 219 2.73 5.69 -16.57
CA GLU A 219 2.77 4.40 -15.86
C GLU A 219 1.45 4.09 -15.12
N ASP A 220 0.74 5.12 -14.67
CA ASP A 220 -0.44 5.04 -13.81
C ASP A 220 -1.77 5.19 -14.56
N PHE A 221 -1.70 5.48 -15.86
CA PHE A 221 -2.85 5.69 -16.73
C PHE A 221 -3.83 4.51 -16.68
N GLN A 222 -5.09 4.80 -16.33
CA GLN A 222 -6.18 3.83 -16.16
C GLN A 222 -5.94 2.71 -15.11
N ARG A 223 -4.92 2.83 -14.25
CA ARG A 223 -4.65 1.82 -13.21
C ARG A 223 -5.39 2.08 -11.90
N SER A 224 -5.66 3.35 -11.57
CA SER A 224 -6.39 3.71 -10.35
C SER A 224 -7.90 3.84 -10.58
N VAL A 225 -8.69 3.41 -9.60
CA VAL A 225 -10.16 3.43 -9.59
C VAL A 225 -10.65 4.08 -8.31
N LEU A 226 -11.44 5.13 -8.46
CA LEU A 226 -12.21 5.79 -7.41
C LEU A 226 -13.55 5.06 -7.21
N ILE A 227 -13.86 4.71 -5.96
CA ILE A 227 -15.17 4.17 -5.54
C ILE A 227 -15.73 5.10 -4.46
N LYS A 228 -16.76 5.87 -4.80
CA LYS A 228 -17.50 6.69 -3.84
C LYS A 228 -18.65 5.88 -3.24
N THR A 229 -18.86 6.02 -1.93
CA THR A 229 -19.83 5.20 -1.17
C THR A 229 -20.92 6.04 -0.47
N ASN A 230 -22.01 5.38 -0.10
CA ASN A 230 -23.26 5.95 0.47
C ASN A 230 -23.30 5.96 2.02
N TRP A 231 -22.15 6.10 2.69
CA TRP A 231 -22.08 6.16 4.16
C TRP A 231 -22.30 7.59 4.68
#